data_AF-A0AAU9NXG3-F1
#
_entry.id   AF-A0AAU9NXG3-F1
#
_cell.length_a   1.000
_cell.length_b   1.000
_cell.length_c   1.000
_cell.angle_alpha   90.00
_cell.angle_beta   90.00
_cell.angle_gamma   90.00
#
_symmetry.space_group_name_H-M   'P 1'
#
loop_
_entity.id
_entity.type
_entity.pdbx_description
1 polymer ?
#
loop_
_entity_poly.entity_id
_entity_poly.type
_entity_poly.pdbx_seq_one_letter_code
_entity_poly.pdbx_strand_id
1 'polypeptide(L)'
;MKFSKWFFVIMIVSFLKPQISFGVSEISQEFLKFAKKSEVFDWMVGVRRKIHENPELGYQEFETSKVIREELDKLGISYKHPIAVTGVVGFIGSGEPPFVALRADMDALSMQEMVEWKHKSKVPGKMHACGHDGHVTMLLGAAKILKNHSHLLKGTVVLVFQPAEEGGGGAKQVVDSGSLENVKAIFGLHVSPQQSLGQVFSKSGAILAGSGVFEAVITGKGGHAAIPHHSIDPILAASNVVVSLQQLVSRETDPLDSQVVTVAKFHGGGAFNVIPDSVTIGGTFRAFSKQSFMQLKQRIEEVIVGQASVHRCNASVTFGSKDKPFFPATINHEGLHKFFQEIAGDVLGVDNVKETPPLMGAEDFSFYQEIIPGYFYFIGMKDEKKGTPASLHSPFFELNEDVLPYGAALQATLAARYLGQTQDLERHQHVEL
;
A
#
# COMPACT_ATOMS: atom_id res chain seq x y z
N MET A 1 -8.56 6.40 -85.78
CA MET A 1 -9.74 6.43 -84.89
C MET A 1 -9.50 5.42 -83.77
N LYS A 2 -9.51 5.86 -82.51
CA LYS A 2 -9.03 5.11 -81.34
C LYS A 2 -10.10 4.15 -80.81
N PHE A 3 -9.67 2.95 -80.43
CA PHE A 3 -10.46 1.90 -79.76
C PHE A 3 -10.86 2.31 -78.33
N SER A 4 -12.12 2.07 -77.98
CA SER A 4 -12.68 2.19 -76.63
C SER A 4 -12.62 0.84 -75.92
N LYS A 5 -12.08 0.79 -74.69
CA LYS A 5 -12.17 -0.35 -73.78
C LYS A 5 -13.07 0.05 -72.61
N TRP A 6 -14.21 -0.62 -72.47
CA TRP A 6 -15.05 -0.56 -71.27
C TRP A 6 -14.53 -1.57 -70.25
N PHE A 7 -14.20 -1.10 -69.05
CA PHE A 7 -13.97 -1.94 -67.87
C PHE A 7 -15.19 -1.82 -66.96
N PHE A 8 -15.87 -2.93 -66.72
CA PHE A 8 -16.93 -3.04 -65.72
C PHE A 8 -16.28 -3.44 -64.38
N VAL A 9 -16.37 -2.57 -63.38
CA VAL A 9 -15.99 -2.90 -61.99
C VAL A 9 -17.28 -3.24 -61.25
N ILE A 10 -17.45 -4.52 -60.92
CA ILE A 10 -18.51 -5.00 -60.03
C ILE A 10 -18.03 -4.79 -58.59
N MET A 11 -18.63 -3.83 -57.89
CA MET A 11 -18.40 -3.61 -56.47
C MET A 11 -19.32 -4.53 -55.67
N ILE A 12 -18.78 -5.63 -55.14
CA ILE A 12 -19.49 -6.50 -54.19
C ILE A 12 -19.44 -5.80 -52.82
N VAL A 13 -20.57 -5.25 -52.39
CA VAL A 13 -20.74 -4.76 -51.02
C VAL A 13 -21.13 -5.96 -50.15
N SER A 14 -20.16 -6.52 -49.42
CA SER A 14 -20.44 -7.48 -48.35
C SER A 14 -21.01 -6.73 -47.15
N PHE A 15 -22.30 -6.94 -46.88
CA PHE A 15 -22.91 -6.59 -45.59
C PHE A 15 -22.39 -7.56 -44.51
N LEU A 16 -21.24 -7.24 -43.92
CA LEU A 16 -20.87 -7.75 -42.61
C LEU A 16 -21.74 -7.06 -41.57
N LYS A 17 -22.68 -7.80 -40.98
CA LYS A 17 -23.35 -7.37 -39.75
C LYS A 17 -22.27 -7.18 -38.67
N PRO A 18 -22.21 -6.03 -37.97
CA PRO A 18 -21.29 -5.88 -36.87
C PRO A 18 -21.71 -6.85 -35.76
N GLN A 19 -20.84 -7.81 -35.46
CA GLN A 19 -20.86 -8.46 -34.15
C GLN A 19 -20.64 -7.36 -33.12
N ILE A 20 -21.62 -7.17 -32.24
CA ILE A 20 -21.58 -6.19 -31.15
C ILE A 20 -20.45 -6.62 -30.21
N SER A 21 -19.28 -6.01 -30.38
CA SER A 21 -18.29 -5.89 -29.33
C SER A 21 -18.91 -4.99 -28.26
N PHE A 22 -19.39 -5.56 -27.15
CA PHE A 22 -19.69 -4.76 -25.95
C PHE A 22 -18.48 -3.88 -25.66
N GLY A 23 -18.70 -2.56 -25.60
CA GLY A 23 -17.61 -1.60 -25.51
C GLY A 23 -16.92 -1.76 -24.17
N VAL A 24 -15.61 -1.96 -24.17
CA VAL A 24 -14.77 -1.99 -22.97
C VAL A 24 -15.06 -0.84 -21.99
N SER A 25 -15.32 0.36 -22.51
CA SER A 25 -15.68 1.56 -21.74
C SER A 25 -17.07 1.46 -21.07
N GLU A 26 -17.99 0.66 -21.62
CA GLU A 26 -19.34 0.45 -21.08
C GLU A 26 -19.29 -0.30 -19.75
N ILE A 27 -18.40 -1.30 -19.60
CA ILE A 27 -18.22 -2.06 -18.34
C ILE A 27 -17.72 -1.15 -17.22
N SER A 28 -16.74 -0.30 -17.52
CA SER A 28 -16.17 0.66 -16.56
C SER A 28 -17.25 1.59 -15.97
N GLN A 29 -18.14 2.09 -16.83
CA GLN A 29 -19.24 2.97 -16.41
C GLN A 29 -20.37 2.20 -15.71
N GLU A 30 -20.65 0.96 -16.13
CA GLU A 30 -21.62 0.08 -15.48
C GLU A 30 -21.23 -0.22 -14.03
N PHE A 31 -19.96 -0.56 -13.78
CA PHE A 31 -19.47 -0.86 -12.43
C PHE A 31 -19.59 0.33 -11.49
N LEU A 32 -19.22 1.53 -11.96
CA LEU A 32 -19.38 2.76 -11.18
C LEU A 32 -20.86 3.07 -10.90
N LYS A 33 -21.74 2.92 -11.90
CA LYS A 33 -23.19 3.09 -11.71
C LYS A 33 -23.74 2.07 -10.71
N PHE A 34 -23.31 0.81 -10.78
CA PHE A 34 -23.70 -0.22 -9.83
C PHE A 34 -23.27 0.13 -8.41
N ALA A 35 -22.02 0.55 -8.22
CA ALA A 35 -21.48 0.94 -6.92
C ALA A 35 -22.20 2.16 -6.31
N LYS A 36 -22.71 3.05 -7.16
CA LYS A 36 -23.47 4.27 -6.78
C LYS A 36 -24.95 4.03 -6.51
N LYS A 37 -25.50 2.83 -6.77
CA LYS A 37 -26.90 2.54 -6.40
C LYS A 37 -27.07 2.72 -4.90
N SER A 38 -28.17 3.35 -4.47
CA SER A 38 -28.43 3.65 -3.06
C SER A 38 -28.29 2.42 -2.18
N GLU A 39 -28.84 1.26 -2.59
CA GLU A 39 -28.76 0.05 -1.77
C GLU A 39 -27.33 -0.52 -1.65
N VAL A 40 -26.46 -0.27 -2.63
CA VAL A 40 -25.06 -0.71 -2.61
C VAL A 40 -24.21 0.26 -1.80
N PHE A 41 -24.42 1.56 -2.01
CA PHE A 41 -23.76 2.62 -1.26
C PHE A 41 -24.08 2.55 0.24
N ASP A 42 -25.37 2.47 0.61
CA ASP A 42 -25.81 2.40 2.00
C ASP A 42 -25.30 1.14 2.70
N TRP A 43 -25.21 0.02 1.96
CA TRP A 43 -24.60 -1.22 2.46
C TRP A 43 -23.10 -1.04 2.72
N MET A 44 -22.35 -0.46 1.78
CA MET A 44 -20.91 -0.17 1.98
C MET A 44 -20.71 0.75 3.19
N VAL A 45 -21.48 1.83 3.30
CA VAL A 45 -21.45 2.73 4.45
C VAL A 45 -21.74 1.98 5.76
N GLY A 46 -22.73 1.10 5.76
CA GLY A 46 -23.06 0.26 6.92
C GLY A 46 -21.91 -0.64 7.35
N VAL A 47 -21.26 -1.32 6.40
CA VAL A 47 -20.09 -2.18 6.65
C VAL A 47 -18.93 -1.35 7.20
N ARG A 48 -18.58 -0.24 6.54
CA ARG A 48 -17.50 0.66 6.97
C ARG A 48 -17.70 1.12 8.39
N ARG A 49 -18.90 1.60 8.73
CA ARG A 49 -19.23 2.08 10.08
C ARG A 49 -19.18 0.95 11.11
N LYS A 50 -19.61 -0.27 10.79
CA LYS A 50 -19.50 -1.43 11.70
C LYS A 50 -18.04 -1.72 12.05
N ILE A 51 -17.14 -1.64 11.07
CA ILE A 51 -15.69 -1.80 11.27
C ILE A 51 -15.12 -0.61 12.06
N HIS A 52 -15.45 0.63 11.64
CA HIS A 52 -14.96 1.84 12.29
C HIS A 52 -15.30 1.96 13.77
N GLU A 53 -16.51 1.53 14.17
CA GLU A 53 -16.93 1.55 15.56
C GLU A 53 -16.19 0.52 16.44
N ASN A 54 -15.53 -0.48 15.85
CA ASN A 54 -14.85 -1.57 16.56
C ASN A 54 -13.41 -1.77 16.05
N PRO A 55 -12.54 -0.74 16.14
CA PRO A 55 -11.19 -0.81 15.60
C PRO A 55 -10.33 -1.80 16.38
N GLU A 56 -9.56 -2.61 15.67
CA GLU A 56 -8.65 -3.63 16.21
C GLU A 56 -7.23 -3.43 15.69
N LEU A 57 -6.23 -3.72 16.52
CA LEU A 57 -4.82 -3.52 16.17
C LEU A 57 -4.30 -4.67 15.30
N GLY A 58 -3.13 -4.47 14.69
CA GLY A 58 -2.42 -5.50 13.95
C GLY A 58 -2.39 -6.87 14.64
N TYR A 59 -2.81 -7.90 13.91
CA TYR A 59 -2.96 -9.30 14.35
C TYR A 59 -4.00 -9.57 15.45
N GLN A 60 -4.85 -8.58 15.75
CA GLN A 60 -5.95 -8.67 16.73
C GLN A 60 -7.32 -8.40 16.09
N GLU A 61 -7.40 -8.32 14.76
CA GLU A 61 -8.55 -7.93 13.95
C GLU A 61 -9.62 -9.04 13.84
N PHE A 62 -9.97 -9.68 14.96
CA PHE A 62 -10.87 -10.83 14.98
C PHE A 62 -12.32 -10.46 14.61
N GLU A 63 -12.84 -9.35 15.13
CA GLU A 63 -14.19 -8.90 14.78
C GLU A 63 -14.23 -8.32 13.37
N THR A 64 -13.23 -7.54 12.93
CA THR A 64 -13.14 -7.07 11.54
C THR A 64 -13.07 -8.24 10.56
N SER A 65 -12.22 -9.24 10.83
CA SER A 65 -12.13 -10.48 10.04
C SER A 65 -13.47 -11.22 9.98
N LYS A 66 -14.19 -11.29 11.10
CA LYS A 66 -15.52 -11.90 11.16
C LYS A 66 -16.54 -11.12 10.32
N VAL A 67 -16.55 -9.78 10.37
CA VAL A 67 -17.41 -8.97 9.50
C VAL A 67 -17.14 -9.26 8.02
N ILE A 68 -15.86 -9.32 7.63
CA ILE A 68 -15.47 -9.65 6.25
C ILE A 68 -16.03 -11.02 5.85
N ARG A 69 -15.82 -12.04 6.67
CA ARG A 69 -16.33 -13.40 6.40
C ARG A 69 -17.86 -13.45 6.31
N GLU A 70 -18.57 -12.78 7.21
CA GLU A 70 -20.03 -12.67 7.17
C GLU A 70 -20.53 -12.03 5.87
N GLU A 71 -19.85 -11.00 5.36
CA GLU A 71 -20.21 -10.36 4.09
C GLU A 71 -19.85 -11.25 2.89
N LEU A 72 -18.71 -11.94 2.90
CA LEU A 72 -18.36 -12.90 1.85
C LEU A 72 -19.34 -14.09 1.80
N ASP A 73 -19.78 -14.60 2.95
CA ASP A 73 -20.80 -15.66 3.05
C ASP A 73 -22.14 -15.20 2.45
N LYS A 74 -22.59 -13.97 2.76
CA LYS A 74 -23.81 -13.38 2.17
C LYS A 74 -23.71 -13.21 0.65
N LEU A 75 -22.52 -12.92 0.13
CA LEU A 75 -22.24 -12.80 -1.30
C LEU A 75 -22.05 -14.17 -1.99
N GLY A 76 -21.97 -15.27 -1.22
CA GLY A 76 -21.67 -16.60 -1.75
C GLY A 76 -20.28 -16.68 -2.37
N ILE A 77 -19.29 -16.08 -1.71
CA ILE A 77 -17.88 -16.06 -2.13
C ILE A 77 -17.08 -16.99 -1.22
N SER A 78 -16.42 -18.00 -1.80
CA SER A 78 -15.55 -18.91 -1.05
C SER A 78 -14.28 -18.19 -0.59
N TYR A 79 -13.80 -18.49 0.62
CA TYR A 79 -12.58 -17.91 1.18
C TYR A 79 -11.76 -18.90 2.02
N LYS A 80 -10.49 -18.56 2.25
CA LYS A 80 -9.58 -19.20 3.21
C LYS A 80 -9.39 -18.29 4.43
N HIS A 81 -9.45 -18.87 5.62
CA HIS A 81 -9.18 -18.24 6.91
C HIS A 81 -8.84 -19.34 7.95
N PRO A 82 -7.91 -19.10 8.90
CA PRO A 82 -7.12 -17.89 9.05
C PRO A 82 -5.91 -17.85 8.10
N ILE A 83 -5.58 -16.67 7.58
CA ILE A 83 -4.31 -16.37 6.90
C ILE A 83 -3.60 -15.27 7.69
N ALA A 84 -2.33 -15.42 8.04
CA ALA A 84 -1.61 -14.43 8.85
C ALA A 84 -2.38 -14.03 10.14
N VAL A 85 -2.81 -15.02 10.93
CA VAL A 85 -3.63 -14.87 12.16
C VAL A 85 -5.10 -14.51 11.90
N THR A 86 -5.39 -13.35 11.30
CA THR A 86 -6.76 -12.80 11.16
C THR A 86 -7.17 -12.52 9.71
N GLY A 87 -6.22 -12.53 8.79
CA GLY A 87 -6.46 -12.28 7.36
C GLY A 87 -7.39 -13.29 6.69
N VAL A 88 -8.00 -12.83 5.60
CA VAL A 88 -9.00 -13.57 4.82
C VAL A 88 -8.64 -13.46 3.34
N VAL A 89 -8.66 -14.59 2.62
CA VAL A 89 -8.42 -14.62 1.16
C VAL A 89 -9.63 -15.20 0.45
N GLY A 90 -10.36 -14.37 -0.31
CA GLY A 90 -11.56 -14.73 -1.06
C GLY A 90 -11.31 -14.99 -2.55
N PHE A 91 -12.19 -15.75 -3.19
CA PHE A 91 -12.04 -16.15 -4.60
C PHE A 91 -13.34 -15.93 -5.39
N ILE A 92 -13.26 -15.19 -6.51
CA ILE A 92 -14.38 -14.95 -7.43
C ILE A 92 -13.96 -15.34 -8.85
N GLY A 93 -14.78 -16.13 -9.55
CA GLY A 93 -14.55 -16.50 -10.95
C GLY A 93 -14.57 -18.00 -11.16
N SER A 94 -13.73 -18.50 -12.07
CA SER A 94 -13.69 -19.92 -12.43
C SER A 94 -13.04 -20.82 -11.37
N GLY A 95 -12.23 -20.26 -10.47
CA GLY A 95 -11.33 -21.02 -9.60
C GLY A 95 -10.04 -21.47 -10.31
N GLU A 96 -9.89 -21.15 -11.59
CA GLU A 96 -8.78 -21.54 -12.46
C GLU A 96 -7.98 -20.31 -12.94
N PRO A 97 -6.73 -20.50 -13.42
CA PRO A 97 -5.92 -19.42 -14.01
C PRO A 97 -6.61 -18.71 -15.19
N PRO A 98 -6.19 -17.46 -15.51
CA PRO A 98 -5.21 -16.65 -14.80
C PRO A 98 -5.77 -16.07 -13.48
N PHE A 99 -4.86 -15.79 -12.53
CA PHE A 99 -5.18 -15.20 -11.23
C PHE A 99 -4.73 -13.74 -11.14
N VAL A 100 -5.61 -12.86 -10.66
CA VAL A 100 -5.31 -11.45 -10.33
C VAL A 100 -5.76 -11.14 -8.91
N ALA A 101 -4.95 -10.41 -8.14
CA ALA A 101 -5.25 -10.10 -6.76
C ALA A 101 -5.64 -8.62 -6.55
N LEU A 102 -6.56 -8.40 -5.61
CA LEU A 102 -6.96 -7.09 -5.10
C LEU A 102 -6.74 -7.09 -3.59
N ARG A 103 -6.01 -6.10 -3.05
CA ARG A 103 -5.65 -6.03 -1.63
C ARG A 103 -6.35 -4.88 -0.92
N ALA A 104 -6.78 -5.13 0.32
CA ALA A 104 -7.11 -4.15 1.33
C ALA A 104 -6.49 -4.57 2.68
N ASP A 105 -5.81 -3.64 3.34
CA ASP A 105 -5.42 -3.71 4.74
C ASP A 105 -6.64 -3.50 5.65
N MET A 106 -6.57 -3.97 6.91
CA MET A 106 -7.74 -3.99 7.80
C MET A 106 -7.49 -3.58 9.25
N ASP A 107 -6.24 -3.33 9.65
CA ASP A 107 -5.90 -2.94 11.02
C ASP A 107 -6.15 -1.46 11.30
N ALA A 108 -6.29 -1.16 12.59
CA ALA A 108 -6.43 0.18 13.13
C ALA A 108 -5.18 0.60 13.93
N LEU A 109 -5.16 1.87 14.34
CA LEU A 109 -4.06 2.46 15.09
C LEU A 109 -4.35 2.54 16.60
N SER A 110 -3.29 2.45 17.39
CA SER A 110 -3.33 2.69 18.85
C SER A 110 -3.36 4.18 19.16
N MET A 111 -4.50 4.82 18.92
CA MET A 111 -4.73 6.23 19.21
C MET A 111 -6.20 6.52 19.53
N GLN A 112 -6.43 7.59 20.29
CA GLN A 112 -7.78 8.02 20.66
C GLN A 112 -8.40 8.85 19.53
N GLU A 113 -9.59 8.44 19.09
CA GLU A 113 -10.44 9.24 18.21
C GLU A 113 -11.02 10.44 18.96
N MET A 114 -10.94 11.61 18.33
CA MET A 114 -11.41 12.90 18.85
C MET A 114 -12.52 13.51 17.97
N VAL A 115 -12.97 12.80 16.93
CA VAL A 115 -14.12 13.18 16.11
C VAL A 115 -15.41 12.94 16.90
N GLU A 116 -16.30 13.94 16.91
CA GLU A 116 -17.61 13.83 17.54
C GLU A 116 -18.72 13.58 16.50
N TRP A 117 -18.93 12.29 16.20
CA TRP A 117 -19.96 11.80 15.27
C TRP A 117 -20.60 10.49 15.74
N LYS A 118 -21.70 10.09 15.10
CA LYS A 118 -22.54 8.94 15.52
C LYS A 118 -21.80 7.60 15.52
N HIS A 119 -20.81 7.44 14.65
CA HIS A 119 -20.14 6.17 14.38
C HIS A 119 -18.66 6.19 14.80
N LYS A 120 -18.30 7.02 15.80
CA LYS A 120 -16.96 6.98 16.40
C LYS A 120 -16.64 5.61 16.98
N SER A 121 -15.35 5.32 17.05
CA SER A 121 -14.80 4.20 17.79
C SER A 121 -15.44 4.07 19.17
N LYS A 122 -15.95 2.86 19.46
CA LYS A 122 -16.48 2.46 20.76
C LYS A 122 -15.38 1.81 21.62
N VAL A 123 -14.17 1.67 21.09
CA VAL A 123 -13.03 1.03 21.75
C VAL A 123 -12.02 2.12 22.16
N PRO A 124 -11.89 2.44 23.45
CA PRO A 124 -10.99 3.49 23.92
C PRO A 124 -9.54 3.27 23.47
N GLY A 125 -8.88 4.34 23.02
CA GLY A 125 -7.48 4.30 22.59
C GLY A 125 -7.22 3.58 21.26
N LYS A 126 -8.26 3.26 20.47
CA LYS A 126 -8.11 2.70 19.12
C LYS A 126 -8.96 3.46 18.10
N MET A 127 -8.43 3.64 16.89
CA MET A 127 -9.10 4.39 15.81
C MET A 127 -8.60 3.94 14.43
N HIS A 128 -9.51 3.83 13.45
CA HIS A 128 -9.13 3.77 12.03
C HIS A 128 -8.78 5.17 11.50
N ALA A 129 -7.58 5.65 11.83
CA ALA A 129 -7.09 6.97 11.41
C ALA A 129 -6.29 6.95 10.08
N CYS A 130 -6.18 5.78 9.45
CA CYS A 130 -5.53 5.59 8.15
C CYS A 130 -6.52 5.20 7.02
N GLY A 131 -7.80 4.96 7.36
CA GLY A 131 -8.86 4.66 6.39
C GLY A 131 -8.98 3.18 5.98
N HIS A 132 -8.33 2.26 6.70
CA HIS A 132 -8.34 0.81 6.39
C HIS A 132 -9.76 0.20 6.46
N ASP A 133 -10.63 0.72 7.31
CA ASP A 133 -12.07 0.42 7.31
C ASP A 133 -12.75 0.74 5.97
N GLY A 134 -12.35 1.84 5.34
CA GLY A 134 -12.73 2.22 3.98
C GLY A 134 -12.14 1.29 2.92
N HIS A 135 -10.87 0.90 3.06
CA HIS A 135 -10.21 -0.01 2.11
C HIS A 135 -10.89 -1.38 2.08
N VAL A 136 -11.13 -1.98 3.25
CA VAL A 136 -11.90 -3.24 3.38
C VAL A 136 -13.27 -3.12 2.72
N THR A 137 -13.97 -2.02 3.00
CA THR A 137 -15.31 -1.78 2.46
C THR A 137 -15.30 -1.64 0.94
N MET A 138 -14.34 -0.92 0.37
CA MET A 138 -14.18 -0.81 -1.08
C MET A 138 -13.90 -2.16 -1.72
N LEU A 139 -13.07 -3.00 -1.10
CA LEU A 139 -12.77 -4.34 -1.60
C LEU A 139 -14.00 -5.26 -1.53
N LEU A 140 -14.81 -5.19 -0.47
CA LEU A 140 -16.11 -5.87 -0.39
C LEU A 140 -17.09 -5.34 -1.46
N GLY A 141 -17.09 -4.03 -1.72
CA GLY A 141 -17.82 -3.42 -2.82
C GLY A 141 -17.41 -3.97 -4.19
N ALA A 142 -16.10 -4.06 -4.44
CA ALA A 142 -15.54 -4.68 -5.64
C ALA A 142 -15.96 -6.16 -5.73
N ALA A 143 -15.92 -6.89 -4.61
CA ALA A 143 -16.34 -8.28 -4.55
C ALA A 143 -17.81 -8.45 -4.97
N LYS A 144 -18.70 -7.57 -4.48
CA LYS A 144 -20.13 -7.58 -4.85
C LYS A 144 -20.35 -7.27 -6.33
N ILE A 145 -19.64 -6.29 -6.89
CA ILE A 145 -19.67 -5.97 -8.32
C ILE A 145 -19.23 -7.20 -9.14
N LEU A 146 -18.04 -7.73 -8.85
CA LEU A 146 -17.46 -8.85 -9.58
C LEU A 146 -18.32 -10.12 -9.48
N LYS A 147 -18.91 -10.39 -8.31
CA LYS A 147 -19.81 -11.53 -8.12
C LYS A 147 -21.07 -11.40 -8.98
N ASN A 148 -21.69 -10.22 -9.03
CA ASN A 148 -22.86 -9.98 -9.87
C ASN A 148 -22.55 -10.06 -11.38
N HIS A 149 -21.30 -9.85 -11.76
CA HIS A 149 -20.84 -9.88 -13.15
C HIS A 149 -19.86 -11.04 -13.38
N SER A 150 -19.99 -12.14 -12.65
CA SER A 150 -19.04 -13.26 -12.70
C SER A 150 -18.93 -13.87 -14.10
N HIS A 151 -19.98 -13.76 -14.91
CA HIS A 151 -20.00 -14.21 -16.31
C HIS A 151 -19.02 -13.45 -17.21
N LEU A 152 -18.53 -12.28 -16.80
CA LEU A 152 -17.50 -11.51 -17.50
C LEU A 152 -16.08 -11.95 -17.15
N LEU A 153 -15.91 -12.73 -16.07
CA LEU A 153 -14.59 -13.08 -15.56
C LEU A 153 -14.01 -14.28 -16.32
N LYS A 154 -12.92 -14.03 -17.05
CA LYS A 154 -12.14 -15.03 -17.79
C LYS A 154 -10.95 -15.56 -16.96
N GLY A 155 -11.20 -15.90 -15.70
CA GLY A 155 -10.19 -16.34 -14.73
C GLY A 155 -10.68 -16.15 -13.31
N THR A 156 -9.74 -15.96 -12.38
CA THR A 156 -10.05 -15.86 -10.94
C THR A 156 -9.50 -14.58 -10.33
N VAL A 157 -10.37 -13.84 -9.65
CA VAL A 157 -10.00 -12.71 -8.81
C VAL A 157 -9.79 -13.20 -7.37
N VAL A 158 -8.63 -12.88 -6.81
CA VAL A 158 -8.23 -13.19 -5.43
C VAL A 158 -8.38 -11.91 -4.59
N LEU A 159 -9.24 -11.94 -3.57
CA LEU A 159 -9.46 -10.81 -2.66
C LEU A 159 -8.59 -11.03 -1.43
N VAL A 160 -7.67 -10.11 -1.15
CA VAL A 160 -6.72 -10.21 -0.03
C VAL A 160 -7.09 -9.17 1.02
N PHE A 161 -7.69 -9.64 2.12
CA PHE A 161 -7.93 -8.83 3.32
C PHE A 161 -6.79 -9.08 4.30
N GLN A 162 -5.89 -8.10 4.39
CA GLN A 162 -4.58 -8.24 5.02
C GLN A 162 -4.58 -7.61 6.43
N PRO A 163 -4.09 -8.33 7.46
CA PRO A 163 -3.86 -7.75 8.78
C PRO A 163 -2.60 -6.87 8.84
N ALA A 164 -2.47 -6.15 9.95
CA ALA A 164 -1.20 -5.66 10.48
C ALA A 164 -0.29 -4.89 9.48
N GLU A 165 -0.86 -4.00 8.68
CA GLU A 165 -0.09 -3.12 7.79
C GLU A 165 0.76 -2.15 8.61
N GLU A 166 0.23 -1.62 9.73
CA GLU A 166 0.78 -0.51 10.53
C GLU A 166 2.02 -0.92 11.35
N GLY A 167 3.05 -1.40 10.67
CA GLY A 167 4.33 -1.86 11.21
C GLY A 167 4.41 -3.36 11.52
N GLY A 168 3.30 -4.10 11.40
CA GLY A 168 3.25 -5.53 11.71
C GLY A 168 3.77 -6.44 10.59
N GLY A 169 3.83 -5.95 9.35
CA GLY A 169 4.30 -6.71 8.20
C GLY A 169 3.36 -7.86 7.80
N GLY A 170 2.04 -7.65 7.89
CA GLY A 170 1.07 -8.67 7.56
C GLY A 170 1.13 -9.11 6.09
N ALA A 171 1.52 -8.23 5.16
CA ALA A 171 1.75 -8.61 3.76
C ALA A 171 2.78 -9.72 3.63
N LYS A 172 3.88 -9.64 4.40
CA LYS A 172 4.91 -10.69 4.42
C LYS A 172 4.34 -12.02 4.90
N GLN A 173 3.52 -12.02 5.95
CA GLN A 173 2.91 -13.26 6.43
C GLN A 173 1.88 -13.85 5.45
N VAL A 174 1.14 -12.99 4.71
CA VAL A 174 0.25 -13.44 3.64
C VAL A 174 1.06 -14.09 2.51
N VAL A 175 2.17 -13.48 2.08
CA VAL A 175 3.08 -14.06 1.08
C VAL A 175 3.63 -15.41 1.56
N ASP A 176 4.17 -15.46 2.77
CA ASP A 176 4.78 -16.66 3.35
C ASP A 176 3.76 -17.81 3.54
N SER A 177 2.45 -17.52 3.57
CA SER A 177 1.39 -18.54 3.65
C SER A 177 1.17 -19.34 2.36
N GLY A 178 1.74 -18.90 1.22
CA GLY A 178 1.51 -19.50 -0.09
C GLY A 178 0.13 -19.18 -0.71
N SER A 179 -0.66 -18.31 -0.08
CA SER A 179 -2.04 -18.00 -0.53
C SER A 179 -2.13 -17.30 -1.88
N LEU A 180 -1.01 -16.72 -2.37
CA LEU A 180 -0.94 -15.94 -3.61
C LEU A 180 -0.09 -16.61 -4.69
N GLU A 181 0.17 -17.91 -4.58
CA GLU A 181 0.80 -18.68 -5.65
C GLU A 181 0.04 -18.51 -6.98
N ASN A 182 0.77 -18.37 -8.08
CA ASN A 182 0.25 -18.20 -9.45
C ASN A 182 -0.49 -16.89 -9.76
N VAL A 183 -0.61 -15.96 -8.80
CA VAL A 183 -1.12 -14.60 -9.05
C VAL A 183 -0.17 -13.85 -10.00
N LYS A 184 -0.71 -13.29 -11.09
CA LYS A 184 0.06 -12.63 -12.15
C LYS A 184 0.16 -11.11 -11.99
N ALA A 185 -0.80 -10.51 -11.28
CA ALA A 185 -0.76 -9.11 -10.89
C ALA A 185 -1.52 -8.89 -9.58
N ILE A 186 -1.10 -7.90 -8.81
CA ILE A 186 -1.78 -7.47 -7.58
C ILE A 186 -2.01 -5.95 -7.60
N PHE A 187 -3.20 -5.52 -7.23
CA PHE A 187 -3.55 -4.11 -7.11
C PHE A 187 -3.92 -3.76 -5.67
N GLY A 188 -3.40 -2.64 -5.18
CA GLY A 188 -3.71 -2.06 -3.88
C GLY A 188 -4.06 -0.59 -4.02
N LEU A 189 -4.84 -0.06 -3.07
CA LEU A 189 -5.14 1.36 -3.01
C LEU A 189 -5.00 1.89 -1.60
N HIS A 190 -4.86 3.21 -1.49
CA HIS A 190 -4.96 3.93 -0.24
C HIS A 190 -5.81 5.20 -0.41
N VAL A 191 -6.67 5.53 0.54
CA VAL A 191 -7.41 6.80 0.53
C VAL A 191 -6.47 7.97 0.77
N SER A 192 -6.77 9.11 0.17
CA SER A 192 -5.95 10.30 0.32
C SER A 192 -6.79 11.53 0.65
N PRO A 193 -6.69 12.08 1.88
CA PRO A 193 -7.54 13.18 2.35
C PRO A 193 -7.27 14.51 1.63
N GLN A 194 -6.10 14.68 1.03
CA GLN A 194 -5.70 15.97 0.43
C GLN A 194 -6.20 16.15 -1.01
N GLN A 195 -6.60 15.06 -1.66
CA GLN A 195 -6.91 15.04 -3.08
C GLN A 195 -8.41 14.94 -3.32
N SER A 196 -8.88 15.60 -4.38
CA SER A 196 -10.31 15.73 -4.68
C SER A 196 -10.99 14.38 -4.91
N LEU A 197 -12.24 14.29 -4.46
CA LEU A 197 -13.08 13.12 -4.61
C LEU A 197 -13.13 12.64 -6.07
N GLY A 198 -12.94 11.33 -6.27
CA GLY A 198 -13.01 10.71 -7.60
C GLY A 198 -11.78 10.94 -8.48
N GLN A 199 -10.70 11.50 -7.94
CA GLN A 199 -9.39 11.53 -8.58
C GLN A 199 -8.48 10.42 -8.06
N VAL A 200 -7.58 9.95 -8.90
CA VAL A 200 -6.56 8.96 -8.53
C VAL A 200 -5.17 9.44 -8.88
N PHE A 201 -4.20 9.02 -8.07
CA PHE A 201 -2.83 9.51 -8.10
C PHE A 201 -1.88 8.34 -8.02
N SER A 202 -0.97 8.25 -8.99
CA SER A 202 0.07 7.21 -8.97
C SER A 202 1.21 7.58 -9.91
N LYS A 203 2.24 6.75 -9.95
CA LYS A 203 3.36 6.85 -10.91
C LYS A 203 3.93 5.46 -11.17
N SER A 204 4.64 5.33 -12.29
CA SER A 204 5.51 4.18 -12.54
C SER A 204 6.75 4.23 -11.65
N GLY A 205 7.30 3.07 -11.28
CA GLY A 205 8.49 2.95 -10.43
C GLY A 205 8.18 3.27 -8.96
N ALA A 206 9.21 3.71 -8.22
CA ALA A 206 9.08 3.97 -6.78
C ALA A 206 8.04 5.05 -6.49
N ILE A 207 7.04 4.69 -5.68
CA ILE A 207 5.96 5.57 -5.20
C ILE A 207 6.04 5.80 -3.69
N LEU A 208 6.50 4.81 -2.91
CA LEU A 208 6.76 4.92 -1.47
C LEU A 208 8.16 4.41 -1.15
N ALA A 209 8.79 4.99 -0.12
CA ALA A 209 10.13 4.63 0.27
C ALA A 209 10.15 3.32 1.07
N GLY A 210 11.23 2.56 0.91
CA GLY A 210 11.56 1.52 1.87
C GLY A 210 11.86 2.16 3.22
N SER A 211 11.56 1.43 4.30
CA SER A 211 11.71 1.94 5.67
C SER A 211 12.38 0.92 6.56
N GLY A 212 13.36 1.37 7.33
CA GLY A 212 14.00 0.57 8.34
C GLY A 212 14.26 1.33 9.62
N VAL A 213 14.50 0.56 10.68
CA VAL A 213 14.82 1.06 12.01
C VAL A 213 16.20 0.56 12.44
N PHE A 214 16.90 1.37 13.21
CA PHE A 214 18.14 0.96 13.86
C PHE A 214 18.14 1.37 15.32
N GLU A 215 18.82 0.59 16.14
CA GLU A 215 19.17 0.92 17.53
C GLU A 215 20.62 0.56 17.76
N ALA A 216 21.37 1.47 18.36
CA ALA A 216 22.76 1.29 18.69
C ALA A 216 23.02 1.55 20.17
N VAL A 217 23.82 0.66 20.78
CA VAL A 217 24.33 0.83 22.14
C VAL A 217 25.82 1.17 22.05
N ILE A 218 26.17 2.37 22.51
CA ILE A 218 27.54 2.89 22.55
C ILE A 218 28.04 2.76 23.99
N THR A 219 29.08 1.97 24.19
CA THR A 219 29.62 1.62 25.52
C THR A 219 31.01 2.22 25.70
N GLY A 220 31.19 2.95 26.79
CA GLY A 220 32.45 3.54 27.21
C GLY A 220 32.86 3.03 28.59
N LYS A 221 33.21 3.97 29.47
CA LYS A 221 33.56 3.69 30.87
C LYS A 221 33.14 4.90 31.70
N GLY A 222 32.18 4.69 32.60
CA GLY A 222 31.65 5.73 33.46
C GLY A 222 32.64 6.20 34.52
N GLY A 223 32.29 7.29 35.18
CA GLY A 223 33.07 7.86 36.28
C GLY A 223 32.61 9.24 36.72
N HIS A 224 33.33 9.83 37.67
CA HIS A 224 33.01 11.15 38.21
C HIS A 224 33.26 12.25 37.16
N ALA A 225 32.26 13.09 36.89
CA ALA A 225 32.32 14.09 35.81
C ALA A 225 33.48 15.11 35.97
N ALA A 226 33.89 15.42 37.20
CA ALA A 226 35.04 16.29 37.47
C ALA A 226 36.43 15.66 37.21
N ILE A 227 36.50 14.36 36.88
CA ILE A 227 37.75 13.62 36.68
C ILE A 227 37.70 12.81 35.37
N PRO A 228 37.42 13.45 34.21
CA PRO A 228 37.07 12.76 32.98
C PRO A 228 38.21 11.93 32.37
N HIS A 229 39.47 12.20 32.73
CA HIS A 229 40.63 11.46 32.22
C HIS A 229 40.68 9.98 32.67
N HIS A 230 39.89 9.59 33.69
CA HIS A 230 39.72 8.20 34.11
C HIS A 230 38.53 7.47 33.45
N SER A 231 37.75 8.21 32.66
CA SER A 231 36.54 7.76 31.98
C SER A 231 36.72 7.68 30.47
N ILE A 232 35.77 7.04 29.81
CA ILE A 232 35.59 7.04 28.36
C ILE A 232 34.14 7.46 28.14
N ASP A 233 33.91 8.70 27.71
CA ASP A 233 32.58 9.32 27.71
C ASP A 233 31.74 8.87 26.49
N PRO A 234 30.68 8.06 26.69
CA PRO A 234 29.83 7.61 25.60
C PRO A 234 28.81 8.67 25.16
N ILE A 235 28.54 9.72 25.96
CA ILE A 235 27.67 10.84 25.55
C ILE A 235 28.35 11.61 24.44
N LEU A 236 29.62 11.97 24.62
CA LEU A 236 30.39 12.68 23.59
C LEU A 236 30.52 11.84 22.31
N ALA A 237 30.76 10.54 22.45
CA ALA A 237 30.81 9.62 21.31
C ALA A 237 29.48 9.58 20.55
N ALA A 238 28.37 9.40 21.26
CA ALA A 238 27.03 9.38 20.66
C ALA A 238 26.67 10.70 19.98
N SER A 239 27.02 11.85 20.54
CA SER A 239 26.79 13.15 19.90
C SER A 239 27.52 13.28 18.56
N ASN A 240 28.78 12.84 18.48
CA ASN A 240 29.53 12.85 17.22
C ASN A 240 28.96 11.85 16.21
N VAL A 241 28.53 10.67 16.66
CA VAL A 241 27.81 9.70 15.81
C VAL A 241 26.58 10.34 15.18
N VAL A 242 25.74 11.05 15.95
CA VAL A 242 24.54 11.71 15.42
C VAL A 242 24.89 12.71 14.32
N VAL A 243 25.92 13.55 14.54
CA VAL A 243 26.37 14.54 13.54
C VAL A 243 26.90 13.86 12.28
N SER A 244 27.73 12.81 12.43
CA SER A 244 28.29 12.08 11.30
C SER A 244 27.24 11.32 10.49
N LEU A 245 26.19 10.80 11.11
CA LEU A 245 25.09 10.16 10.38
C LEU A 245 24.41 11.11 9.38
N GLN A 246 24.41 12.43 9.65
CA GLN A 246 23.84 13.42 8.71
C GLN A 246 24.70 13.60 7.45
N GLN A 247 25.96 13.18 7.49
CA GLN A 247 26.89 13.24 6.36
C GLN A 247 26.59 12.17 5.32
N LEU A 248 25.93 11.06 5.70
CA LEU A 248 25.51 10.02 4.76
C LEU A 248 24.59 10.58 3.67
N VAL A 249 23.51 11.27 4.08
CA VAL A 249 22.57 11.89 3.14
C VAL A 249 23.19 13.12 2.49
N SER A 250 23.88 13.97 3.27
CA SER A 250 24.34 15.23 2.71
C SER A 250 25.54 15.09 1.77
N ARG A 251 26.46 14.12 1.96
CA ARG A 251 27.75 14.02 1.25
C ARG A 251 28.02 12.71 0.51
N GLU A 252 27.43 11.59 0.92
CA GLU A 252 27.70 10.28 0.28
C GLU A 252 26.62 9.88 -0.74
N THR A 253 25.39 10.34 -0.52
CA THR A 253 24.23 10.01 -1.36
C THR A 253 24.24 10.81 -2.67
N ASP A 254 23.81 10.20 -3.78
CA ASP A 254 23.53 10.91 -5.03
C ASP A 254 22.44 11.98 -4.76
N PRO A 255 22.67 13.27 -5.04
CA PRO A 255 21.68 14.32 -4.84
C PRO A 255 20.32 14.08 -5.54
N LEU A 256 20.27 13.20 -6.55
CA LEU A 256 19.04 12.80 -7.26
C LEU A 256 18.37 11.56 -6.66
N ASP A 257 19.06 10.83 -5.77
CA ASP A 257 18.53 9.69 -5.02
C ASP A 257 18.11 10.12 -3.62
N SER A 258 16.83 10.42 -3.44
CA SER A 258 16.32 10.88 -2.15
C SER A 258 16.43 9.79 -1.08
N GLN A 259 17.20 10.07 -0.02
CA GLN A 259 17.35 9.22 1.16
C GLN A 259 17.12 10.02 2.44
N VAL A 260 16.72 9.34 3.53
CA VAL A 260 16.52 9.95 4.85
C VAL A 260 17.18 9.10 5.91
N VAL A 261 17.89 9.73 6.84
CA VAL A 261 18.33 9.14 8.12
C VAL A 261 17.85 10.06 9.22
N THR A 262 17.19 9.50 10.23
CA THR A 262 16.68 10.26 11.37
C THR A 262 17.05 9.55 12.65
N VAL A 263 17.79 10.21 13.54
CA VAL A 263 17.99 9.77 14.92
C VAL A 263 16.85 10.35 15.75
N ALA A 264 15.94 9.49 16.20
CA ALA A 264 14.74 9.88 16.94
C ALA A 264 14.81 9.50 18.44
N LYS A 265 15.82 8.71 18.83
CA LYS A 265 16.02 8.21 20.19
C LYS A 265 17.45 8.51 20.64
N PHE A 266 17.60 9.09 21.82
CA PHE A 266 18.89 9.32 22.47
C PHE A 266 18.72 9.20 24.00
N HIS A 267 19.26 8.17 24.62
CA HIS A 267 19.12 7.89 26.04
C HIS A 267 20.47 7.56 26.68
N GLY A 268 20.88 8.31 27.70
CA GLY A 268 22.12 8.05 28.43
C GLY A 268 22.29 8.99 29.62
N GLY A 269 22.93 8.49 30.68
CA GLY A 269 23.12 9.23 31.92
C GLY A 269 21.85 9.34 32.78
N GLY A 270 22.02 9.88 33.99
CA GLY A 270 20.91 10.09 34.92
C GLY A 270 21.23 11.09 36.04
N ALA A 271 22.49 11.13 36.48
CA ALA A 271 22.98 12.12 37.45
C ALA A 271 23.84 13.18 36.75
N PHE A 272 23.77 14.43 37.22
CA PHE A 272 24.49 15.57 36.64
C PHE A 272 26.02 15.49 36.79
N ASN A 273 26.52 14.69 37.73
CA ASN A 273 27.94 14.59 38.08
C ASN A 273 28.56 13.23 37.72
N VAL A 274 27.90 12.43 36.89
CA VAL A 274 28.34 11.09 36.49
C VAL A 274 28.38 10.97 34.97
N ILE A 275 29.52 10.57 34.44
CA ILE A 275 29.65 10.06 33.06
C ILE A 275 29.11 8.63 33.06
N PRO A 276 28.12 8.28 32.22
CA PRO A 276 27.54 6.93 32.20
C PRO A 276 28.46 5.90 31.54
N ASP A 277 28.17 4.62 31.76
CA ASP A 277 28.87 3.53 31.07
C ASP A 277 28.42 3.35 29.62
N SER A 278 27.19 3.77 29.27
CA SER A 278 26.65 3.61 27.91
C SER A 278 25.60 4.66 27.54
N VAL A 279 25.38 4.80 26.23
CA VAL A 279 24.29 5.56 25.61
C VAL A 279 23.60 4.69 24.56
N THR A 280 22.28 4.70 24.53
CA THR A 280 21.48 4.08 23.47
C THR A 280 20.93 5.16 22.54
N ILE A 281 21.24 5.05 21.25
CA ILE A 281 20.64 5.87 20.20
C ILE A 281 19.80 5.00 19.27
N GLY A 282 18.83 5.59 18.59
CA GLY A 282 18.02 4.86 17.63
C GLY A 282 17.25 5.77 16.70
N GLY A 283 16.75 5.20 15.62
CA GLY A 283 16.24 5.99 14.53
C GLY A 283 15.65 5.19 13.38
N THR A 284 15.33 5.92 12.31
CA THR A 284 14.78 5.36 11.06
C THR A 284 15.65 5.76 9.88
N PHE A 285 15.62 4.96 8.82
CA PHE A 285 16.23 5.29 7.54
C PHE A 285 15.32 4.89 6.38
N ARG A 286 15.38 5.64 5.27
CA ARG A 286 14.48 5.48 4.13
C ARG A 286 15.21 5.70 2.81
N ALA A 287 14.81 4.96 1.78
CA ALA A 287 15.30 5.12 0.41
C ALA A 287 14.29 4.55 -0.60
N PHE A 288 14.29 5.05 -1.84
CA PHE A 288 13.36 4.61 -2.88
C PHE A 288 13.83 3.37 -3.68
N SER A 289 15.06 2.93 -3.49
CA SER A 289 15.60 1.73 -4.15
C SER A 289 16.15 0.73 -3.14
N LYS A 290 16.06 -0.56 -3.47
CA LYS A 290 16.63 -1.64 -2.67
C LYS A 290 18.15 -1.51 -2.51
N GLN A 291 18.83 -1.09 -3.58
CA GLN A 291 20.27 -0.88 -3.56
C GLN A 291 20.66 0.24 -2.58
N SER A 292 20.06 1.42 -2.74
CA SER A 292 20.29 2.59 -1.89
C SER A 292 19.94 2.29 -0.44
N PHE A 293 18.83 1.60 -0.20
CA PHE A 293 18.40 1.20 1.14
C PHE A 293 19.42 0.30 1.84
N MET A 294 19.95 -0.71 1.13
CA MET A 294 20.94 -1.63 1.68
C MET A 294 22.31 -0.97 1.89
N GLN A 295 22.71 -0.10 0.97
CA GLN A 295 23.93 0.72 1.11
C GLN A 295 23.82 1.64 2.32
N LEU A 296 22.69 2.34 2.48
CA LEU A 296 22.46 3.23 3.61
C LEU A 296 22.48 2.47 4.94
N LYS A 297 21.84 1.30 5.01
CA LYS A 297 21.90 0.41 6.18
C LYS A 297 23.34 0.08 6.56
N GLN A 298 24.15 -0.36 5.59
CA GLN A 298 25.56 -0.69 5.82
C GLN A 298 26.35 0.53 6.31
N ARG A 299 26.17 1.68 5.66
CA ARG A 299 26.88 2.92 6.02
C ARG A 299 26.49 3.46 7.39
N ILE A 300 25.24 3.31 7.81
CA ILE A 300 24.80 3.64 9.18
C ILE A 300 25.62 2.84 10.20
N GLU A 301 25.78 1.53 9.98
CA GLU A 301 26.56 0.67 10.88
C GLU A 301 28.02 1.09 10.94
N GLU A 302 28.64 1.28 9.77
CA GLU A 302 30.06 1.66 9.65
C GLU A 302 30.35 3.02 10.30
N VAL A 303 29.45 4.01 10.13
CA VAL A 303 29.60 5.33 10.77
C VAL A 303 29.43 5.24 12.28
N ILE A 304 28.44 4.51 12.78
CA ILE A 304 28.23 4.37 14.23
C ILE A 304 29.44 3.72 14.89
N VAL A 305 29.92 2.60 14.34
CA VAL A 305 31.07 1.85 14.88
C VAL A 305 32.35 2.67 14.77
N GLY A 306 32.61 3.29 13.60
CA GLY A 306 33.81 4.08 13.37
C GLY A 306 33.90 5.31 14.27
N GLN A 307 32.80 6.08 14.39
CA GLN A 307 32.77 7.27 15.25
C GLN A 307 32.84 6.91 16.74
N ALA A 308 32.22 5.83 17.19
CA ALA A 308 32.40 5.38 18.57
C ALA A 308 33.88 5.04 18.87
N SER A 309 34.55 4.36 17.93
CA SER A 309 35.94 3.93 18.10
C SER A 309 36.93 5.08 18.26
N VAL A 310 36.76 6.21 17.55
CA VAL A 310 37.69 7.36 17.71
C VAL A 310 37.60 8.00 19.10
N HIS A 311 36.48 7.80 19.79
CA HIS A 311 36.29 8.20 21.19
C HIS A 311 36.65 7.10 22.19
N ARG A 312 37.27 5.99 21.74
CA ARG A 312 37.62 4.79 22.54
C ARG A 312 36.40 4.04 23.09
N CYS A 313 35.21 4.28 22.54
CA CYS A 313 34.01 3.51 22.84
C CYS A 313 33.88 2.30 21.92
N ASN A 314 33.10 1.31 22.34
CA ASN A 314 32.59 0.25 21.48
C ASN A 314 31.14 0.55 21.10
N ALA A 315 30.66 0.08 19.94
CA ALA A 315 29.26 0.20 19.56
C ALA A 315 28.73 -1.10 18.96
N SER A 316 27.50 -1.47 19.31
CA SER A 316 26.75 -2.54 18.68
C SER A 316 25.50 -1.96 18.04
N VAL A 317 25.25 -2.28 16.78
CA VAL A 317 24.07 -1.81 16.03
C VAL A 317 23.15 -2.98 15.74
N THR A 318 21.87 -2.77 15.96
CA THR A 318 20.80 -3.70 15.60
C THR A 318 19.88 -3.01 14.61
N PHE A 319 19.45 -3.75 13.60
CA PHE A 319 18.53 -3.25 12.59
C PHE A 319 17.28 -4.12 12.60
N GLY A 320 16.12 -3.48 12.70
CA GLY A 320 14.84 -4.18 12.75
C GLY A 320 14.67 -5.08 13.99
N SER A 321 13.49 -5.65 14.11
CA SER A 321 13.22 -6.80 14.99
C SER A 321 12.18 -7.70 14.31
N LYS A 322 11.89 -8.88 14.88
CA LYS A 322 10.77 -9.70 14.39
C LYS A 322 9.46 -8.91 14.35
N ASP A 323 9.28 -7.99 15.30
CA ASP A 323 8.08 -7.18 15.44
C ASP A 323 8.13 -5.86 14.64
N LYS A 324 9.29 -5.55 14.02
CA LYS A 324 9.53 -4.34 13.20
C LYS A 324 10.41 -4.69 12.01
N PRO A 325 9.89 -5.46 11.03
CA PRO A 325 10.65 -5.80 9.84
C PRO A 325 10.95 -4.55 9.00
N PHE A 326 11.95 -4.64 8.12
CA PHE A 326 12.13 -3.60 7.10
C PHE A 326 11.04 -3.72 6.06
N PHE A 327 10.52 -2.59 5.63
CA PHE A 327 9.62 -2.54 4.48
C PHE A 327 10.45 -2.22 3.23
N PRO A 328 10.38 -3.04 2.17
CA PRO A 328 10.92 -2.67 0.87
C PRO A 328 10.27 -1.38 0.34
N ALA A 329 10.86 -0.80 -0.70
CA ALA A 329 10.22 0.32 -1.38
C ALA A 329 9.01 -0.18 -2.17
N THR A 330 7.91 0.58 -2.15
CA THR A 330 6.75 0.29 -2.99
C THR A 330 7.05 0.77 -4.41
N ILE A 331 7.20 -0.17 -5.33
CA ILE A 331 7.65 0.07 -6.71
C ILE A 331 6.59 -0.45 -7.68
N ASN A 332 5.89 0.48 -8.32
CA ASN A 332 4.87 0.16 -9.30
C ASN A 332 5.47 -0.36 -10.61
N HIS A 333 4.96 -1.51 -11.06
CA HIS A 333 5.39 -2.13 -12.31
C HIS A 333 5.01 -1.27 -13.53
N GLU A 334 5.97 -1.00 -14.43
CA GLU A 334 5.76 -0.09 -15.57
C GLU A 334 4.64 -0.55 -16.51
N GLY A 335 4.58 -1.85 -16.80
CA GLY A 335 3.50 -2.41 -17.64
C GLY A 335 2.11 -2.24 -17.03
N LEU A 336 2.01 -2.28 -15.69
CA LEU A 336 0.73 -2.07 -14.99
C LEU A 336 0.38 -0.58 -14.88
N HIS A 337 1.35 0.32 -14.96
CA HIS A 337 1.12 1.76 -14.96
C HIS A 337 0.30 2.22 -16.17
N LYS A 338 0.72 1.81 -17.37
CA LYS A 338 -0.01 2.15 -18.61
C LYS A 338 -1.41 1.57 -18.60
N PHE A 339 -1.54 0.31 -18.16
CA PHE A 339 -2.83 -0.35 -17.97
C PHE A 339 -3.71 0.43 -16.99
N PHE A 340 -3.18 0.80 -15.82
CA PHE A 340 -3.92 1.58 -14.83
C PHE A 340 -4.40 2.93 -15.38
N GLN A 341 -3.56 3.68 -16.10
CA GLN A 341 -3.94 4.97 -16.66
C GLN A 341 -5.13 4.85 -17.63
N GLU A 342 -5.13 3.83 -18.48
CA GLU A 342 -6.26 3.52 -19.39
C GLU A 342 -7.53 3.21 -18.58
N ILE A 343 -7.45 2.25 -17.66
CA ILE A 343 -8.63 1.79 -16.90
C ILE A 343 -9.19 2.88 -16.00
N ALA A 344 -8.34 3.58 -15.26
CA ALA A 344 -8.77 4.68 -14.42
C ALA A 344 -9.36 5.83 -15.25
N GLY A 345 -8.81 6.08 -16.44
CA GLY A 345 -9.36 7.04 -17.39
C GLY A 345 -10.76 6.67 -17.87
N ASP A 346 -11.02 5.39 -18.14
CA ASP A 346 -12.35 4.90 -18.54
C ASP A 346 -13.39 5.00 -17.41
N VAL A 347 -12.98 4.77 -16.15
CA VAL A 347 -13.88 4.78 -14.99
C VAL A 347 -14.15 6.21 -14.52
N LEU A 348 -13.10 7.03 -14.42
CA LEU A 348 -13.13 8.33 -13.73
C LEU A 348 -13.05 9.52 -14.68
N GLY A 349 -12.66 9.30 -15.94
CA GLY A 349 -12.27 10.35 -16.89
C GLY A 349 -10.77 10.63 -16.82
N VAL A 350 -10.14 10.84 -17.98
CA VAL A 350 -8.69 11.04 -18.12
C VAL A 350 -8.19 12.21 -17.27
N ASP A 351 -8.97 13.28 -17.14
CA ASP A 351 -8.62 14.44 -16.34
C ASP A 351 -8.58 14.16 -14.84
N ASN A 352 -9.10 13.02 -14.38
CA ASN A 352 -9.09 12.61 -12.97
C ASN A 352 -7.97 11.60 -12.65
N VAL A 353 -7.14 11.24 -13.63
CA VAL A 353 -5.94 10.42 -13.44
C VAL A 353 -4.73 11.34 -13.41
N LYS A 354 -4.03 11.39 -12.27
CA LYS A 354 -2.92 12.31 -12.04
C LYS A 354 -1.65 11.57 -11.68
N GLU A 355 -0.52 12.14 -12.08
CA GLU A 355 0.77 11.74 -11.53
C GLU A 355 0.99 12.35 -10.14
N THR A 356 1.75 11.65 -9.29
CA THR A 356 2.15 12.13 -7.97
C THR A 356 3.65 12.01 -7.78
N PRO A 357 4.31 12.97 -7.10
CA PRO A 357 5.65 12.73 -6.61
C PRO A 357 5.65 11.54 -5.63
N PRO A 358 6.77 10.81 -5.52
CA PRO A 358 6.90 9.74 -4.53
C PRO A 358 6.89 10.32 -3.11
N LEU A 359 6.40 9.55 -2.14
CA LEU A 359 6.31 9.96 -0.75
C LEU A 359 7.28 9.15 0.11
N MET A 360 7.82 9.78 1.17
CA MET A 360 8.70 9.12 2.14
C MET A 360 7.96 8.20 3.12
N GLY A 361 6.63 8.08 3.00
CA GLY A 361 5.88 7.01 3.67
C GLY A 361 6.40 5.63 3.25
N ALA A 362 6.03 4.61 4.01
CA ALA A 362 6.27 3.21 3.67
C ALA A 362 4.94 2.47 3.76
N GLU A 363 4.87 1.35 3.06
CA GLU A 363 3.67 0.53 2.94
C GLU A 363 4.13 -0.92 2.76
N ASP A 364 3.55 -1.84 3.53
CA ASP A 364 3.96 -3.24 3.51
C ASP A 364 3.47 -4.00 2.27
N PHE A 365 2.58 -3.41 1.46
CA PHE A 365 2.24 -3.89 0.10
C PHE A 365 3.48 -4.18 -0.77
N SER A 366 4.59 -3.49 -0.49
CA SER A 366 5.90 -3.73 -1.10
C SER A 366 6.39 -5.18 -0.97
N PHE A 367 5.97 -5.95 0.04
CA PHE A 367 6.29 -7.37 0.13
C PHE A 367 5.62 -8.21 -0.95
N TYR A 368 4.41 -7.85 -1.40
CA TYR A 368 3.82 -8.51 -2.56
C TYR A 368 4.60 -8.18 -3.83
N GLN A 369 5.07 -6.93 -3.95
CA GLN A 369 5.81 -6.45 -5.13
C GLN A 369 7.19 -7.10 -5.32
N GLU A 370 7.78 -7.69 -4.28
CA GLU A 370 9.01 -8.47 -4.42
C GLU A 370 8.79 -9.79 -5.19
N ILE A 371 7.55 -10.30 -5.27
CA ILE A 371 7.25 -11.61 -5.91
C ILE A 371 6.17 -11.55 -7.01
N ILE A 372 5.32 -10.53 -7.03
CA ILE A 372 4.21 -10.37 -7.98
C ILE A 372 4.30 -8.95 -8.57
N PRO A 373 4.19 -8.76 -9.89
CA PRO A 373 4.00 -7.44 -10.48
C PRO A 373 2.81 -6.72 -9.80
N GLY A 374 3.11 -5.69 -9.01
CA GLY A 374 2.11 -4.99 -8.22
C GLY A 374 1.95 -3.54 -8.63
N TYR A 375 0.74 -3.00 -8.41
CA TYR A 375 0.44 -1.61 -8.68
C TYR A 375 -0.40 -0.98 -7.56
N PHE A 376 0.13 0.07 -6.95
CA PHE A 376 -0.44 0.80 -5.83
C PHE A 376 -0.79 2.23 -6.24
N TYR A 377 -1.95 2.72 -5.81
CA TYR A 377 -2.42 4.05 -6.15
C TYR A 377 -3.22 4.69 -5.01
N PHE A 378 -3.26 6.02 -5.03
CA PHE A 378 -4.05 6.78 -4.07
C PHE A 378 -5.38 7.19 -4.69
N ILE A 379 -6.45 7.17 -3.89
CA ILE A 379 -7.77 7.68 -4.29
C ILE A 379 -8.17 8.87 -3.43
N GLY A 380 -8.47 9.99 -4.09
CA GLY A 380 -8.86 11.23 -3.43
C GLY A 380 -10.26 11.14 -2.83
N MET A 381 -10.42 11.73 -1.64
CA MET A 381 -11.68 11.76 -0.90
C MET A 381 -12.09 13.17 -0.45
N LYS A 382 -11.33 14.20 -0.81
CA LYS A 382 -11.64 15.60 -0.45
C LYS A 382 -12.89 16.08 -1.18
N ASP A 383 -13.88 16.52 -0.42
CA ASP A 383 -15.03 17.25 -0.94
C ASP A 383 -14.78 18.75 -0.80
N GLU A 384 -14.67 19.46 -1.92
CA GLU A 384 -14.43 20.91 -1.94
C GLU A 384 -15.51 21.71 -1.17
N LYS A 385 -16.71 21.15 -0.98
CA LYS A 385 -17.80 21.80 -0.24
C LYS A 385 -17.78 21.52 1.26
N LYS A 386 -17.26 20.36 1.68
CA LYS A 386 -17.18 19.95 3.09
C LYS A 386 -15.84 20.30 3.73
N GLY A 387 -14.86 20.70 2.93
CA GLY A 387 -13.50 21.01 3.37
C GLY A 387 -12.56 19.81 3.27
N THR A 388 -11.29 20.03 3.61
CA THR A 388 -10.28 18.98 3.60
C THR A 388 -10.38 18.13 4.87
N PRO A 389 -10.58 16.81 4.76
CA PRO A 389 -10.46 15.92 5.91
C PRO A 389 -9.09 16.08 6.58
N ALA A 390 -9.02 15.81 7.89
CA ALA A 390 -7.73 15.83 8.57
C ALA A 390 -6.76 14.81 7.93
N SER A 391 -5.46 15.06 8.07
CA SER A 391 -4.42 14.14 7.58
C SER A 391 -4.55 12.74 8.19
N LEU A 392 -4.02 11.75 7.48
CA LEU A 392 -3.84 10.40 8.01
C LEU A 392 -3.13 10.45 9.37
N HIS A 393 -3.52 9.56 10.29
CA HIS A 393 -3.00 9.44 11.65
C HIS A 393 -3.31 10.67 12.54
N SER A 394 -4.22 11.54 12.11
CA SER A 394 -4.80 12.58 12.97
C SER A 394 -5.92 11.99 13.84
N PRO A 395 -6.05 12.39 15.12
CA PRO A 395 -7.19 12.00 15.94
C PRO A 395 -8.53 12.58 15.42
N PHE A 396 -8.48 13.50 14.45
CA PHE A 396 -9.63 14.10 13.78
C PHE A 396 -9.82 13.56 12.34
N PHE A 397 -9.19 12.45 11.98
CA PHE A 397 -9.35 11.86 10.65
C PHE A 397 -10.80 11.39 10.43
N GLU A 398 -11.39 11.82 9.32
CA GLU A 398 -12.73 11.43 8.88
C GLU A 398 -12.65 10.93 7.43
N LEU A 399 -13.12 9.70 7.19
CA LEU A 399 -13.24 9.17 5.84
C LEU A 399 -14.49 9.77 5.17
N ASN A 400 -14.32 10.42 4.02
CA ASN A 400 -15.46 10.83 3.20
C ASN A 400 -16.06 9.61 2.49
N GLU A 401 -17.17 9.11 3.01
CA GLU A 401 -17.85 7.90 2.52
C GLU A 401 -18.26 7.98 1.04
N ASP A 402 -18.37 9.18 0.46
CA ASP A 402 -18.66 9.38 -0.97
C ASP A 402 -17.57 8.77 -1.89
N VAL A 403 -16.39 8.45 -1.35
CA VAL A 403 -15.27 7.79 -2.08
C VAL A 403 -15.50 6.30 -2.30
N LEU A 404 -16.32 5.64 -1.49
CA LEU A 404 -16.49 4.18 -1.49
C LEU A 404 -16.88 3.61 -2.88
N PRO A 405 -17.86 4.19 -3.62
CA PRO A 405 -18.21 3.70 -4.94
C PRO A 405 -17.07 3.75 -5.96
N TYR A 406 -16.21 4.77 -5.88
CA TYR A 406 -15.13 4.96 -6.82
C TYR A 406 -14.03 3.93 -6.62
N GLY A 407 -13.64 3.67 -5.37
CA GLY A 407 -12.65 2.64 -5.05
C GLY A 407 -13.14 1.24 -5.40
N ALA A 408 -14.39 0.91 -5.03
CA ALA A 408 -15.00 -0.38 -5.36
C ALA A 408 -15.08 -0.63 -6.88
N ALA A 409 -15.56 0.36 -7.64
CA ALA A 409 -15.64 0.25 -9.09
C ALA A 409 -14.27 0.13 -9.74
N LEU A 410 -13.29 0.94 -9.33
CA LEU A 410 -11.96 0.92 -9.93
C LEU A 410 -11.24 -0.41 -9.67
N GLN A 411 -11.28 -0.94 -8.44
CA GLN A 411 -10.71 -2.25 -8.15
C GLN A 411 -11.38 -3.37 -8.96
N ALA A 412 -12.72 -3.37 -9.04
CA ALA A 412 -13.46 -4.36 -9.84
C ALA A 412 -13.08 -4.26 -11.33
N THR A 413 -13.01 -3.05 -11.89
CA THR A 413 -12.66 -2.85 -13.30
C THR A 413 -11.23 -3.27 -13.59
N LEU A 414 -10.25 -2.93 -12.72
CA LEU A 414 -8.85 -3.36 -12.87
C LEU A 414 -8.75 -4.89 -12.95
N ALA A 415 -9.39 -5.60 -12.03
CA ALA A 415 -9.37 -7.07 -12.03
C ALA A 415 -10.05 -7.67 -13.27
N ALA A 416 -11.28 -7.24 -13.59
CA ALA A 416 -12.03 -7.78 -14.71
C ALA A 416 -11.34 -7.55 -16.05
N ARG A 417 -10.78 -6.35 -16.26
CA ARG A 417 -10.07 -5.97 -17.49
C ARG A 417 -8.74 -6.67 -17.64
N TYR A 418 -8.02 -6.88 -16.53
CA TYR A 418 -6.75 -7.61 -16.55
C TYR A 418 -6.98 -9.05 -17.02
N LEU A 419 -7.96 -9.75 -16.42
CA LEU A 419 -8.35 -11.10 -16.85
C LEU A 419 -8.83 -11.15 -18.31
N GLY A 420 -9.50 -10.08 -18.77
CA GLY A 420 -9.93 -9.93 -20.16
C GLY A 420 -8.76 -9.89 -21.16
N GLN A 421 -7.73 -9.08 -20.88
CA GLN A 421 -6.58 -8.89 -21.76
C GLN A 421 -5.60 -10.07 -21.75
N THR A 422 -5.33 -10.69 -20.60
CA THR A 422 -4.37 -11.81 -20.49
C THR A 422 -4.77 -12.97 -21.39
N GLN A 423 -6.06 -13.28 -21.45
CA GLN A 423 -6.55 -14.39 -22.27
C GLN A 423 -6.51 -14.08 -23.78
N ASP A 424 -6.67 -12.82 -24.18
CA ASP A 424 -6.54 -12.43 -25.58
C ASP A 424 -5.07 -12.58 -26.03
N LEU A 425 -4.10 -12.23 -25.19
CA LEU A 425 -2.67 -12.44 -25.47
C LEU A 425 -2.30 -13.93 -25.58
N GLU A 426 -2.80 -14.79 -24.69
CA GLU A 426 -2.58 -16.24 -24.76
C GLU A 426 -3.23 -16.88 -26.00
N ARG A 427 -4.41 -16.41 -26.43
CA ARG A 427 -5.06 -16.88 -27.66
C ARG A 427 -4.28 -16.52 -28.92
N HIS A 428 -3.64 -15.35 -28.97
CA HIS A 428 -2.85 -14.96 -30.15
C HIS A 428 -1.55 -15.76 -30.26
N GLN A 429 -0.93 -16.13 -29.14
CA GLN A 429 0.27 -17.01 -29.14
C GLN A 429 -0.02 -18.44 -29.60
N HIS A 430 -1.24 -18.94 -29.40
CA HIS A 430 -1.64 -20.28 -29.85
C HIS A 430 -2.10 -20.35 -31.33
N VAL A 431 -2.27 -19.22 -32.01
CA VAL A 431 -2.65 -19.17 -33.44
C VAL A 431 -1.42 -18.99 -34.35
N GLU A 432 -0.26 -18.64 -33.78
CA GLU A 432 1.02 -18.53 -34.50
C GLU A 432 1.91 -19.80 -34.41
N LEU A 433 1.42 -20.87 -33.78
CA LEU A 433 2.01 -22.22 -33.79
C LEU A 433 1.15 -23.17 -34.62
#